data_AF-A0A151TV43-F1
#
_entry.id   AF-A0A151TV43-F1
#
_cell.length_a   1.000
_cell.length_b   1.000
_cell.length_c   1.000
_cell.angle_alpha   90.00
_cell.angle_beta   90.00
_cell.angle_gamma   90.00
#
_symmetry.space_group_name_H-M   'P 1'
#
loop_
_entity.id
_entity.type
_entity.pdbx_description
1 polymer ?
#
loop_
_entity_poly.entity_id
_entity_poly.type
_entity_poly.pdbx_seq_one_letter_code
_entity_poly.pdbx_strand_id
1 'polypeptide(L)' 'EDLLKKGLIRPSASPHSAPVFYVENHNELKRGKRRMVINYKKMNEATIGDSYKLLRKD' A
#
# COMPACT_ATOMS: atom_id res chain seq x y z
N GLU A 1 -5.38 14.24 0.37
CA GLU A 1 -6.12 14.33 1.65
C GLU A 1 -7.22 13.28 1.81
N ASP A 2 -7.77 12.70 0.75
CA ASP A 2 -8.90 11.76 0.84
C ASP A 2 -8.74 10.66 1.91
N LEU A 3 -7.54 10.10 2.05
CA LEU A 3 -7.26 9.05 3.04
C LEU A 3 -7.28 9.56 4.49
N LEU A 4 -6.80 10.79 4.72
CA LEU A 4 -6.88 11.47 6.02
C LEU A 4 -8.33 11.82 6.36
N LYS A 5 -9.09 12.35 5.39
CA LYS A 5 -10.51 12.70 5.57
C LYS A 5 -11.39 11.49 5.85
N LYS A 6 -11.07 10.34 5.24
CA LYS A 6 -11.74 9.06 5.49
C LYS A 6 -11.30 8.39 6.81
N GLY A 7 -10.33 8.95 7.52
CA GLY A 7 -9.80 8.36 8.76
C GLY A 7 -9.02 7.06 8.57
N LEU A 8 -8.61 6.73 7.34
CA LEU A 8 -7.85 5.50 7.05
C LEU A 8 -6.38 5.61 7.47
N ILE A 9 -5.84 6.84 7.48
CA ILE A 9 -4.47 7.13 7.92
C ILE A 9 -4.47 8.31 8.88
N ARG A 10 -3.43 8.40 9.70
CA ARG A 10 -3.18 9.54 10.61
C ARG A 10 -1.68 9.87 10.65
N PRO A 11 -1.31 11.11 11.02
CA PRO A 11 0.06 11.44 11.36
C PRO A 11 0.58 10.50 12.47
N SER A 12 1.83 10.05 12.36
CA SER A 12 2.44 9.16 13.35
C SER A 12 3.91 9.52 13.54
N ALA A 13 4.42 9.31 14.75
CA ALA A 13 5.84 9.45 15.10
C ALA A 13 6.49 8.07 15.31
N SER A 14 6.05 7.06 14.55
CA SER A 14 6.57 5.70 14.65
C SER A 14 8.07 5.64 14.31
N PRO A 15 8.88 4.88 15.04
CA PRO A 15 10.27 4.63 14.67
C PRO A 15 10.39 3.82 13.36
N HIS A 16 9.33 3.10 12.98
CA HIS A 16 9.26 2.33 11.75
C HIS A 16 8.59 3.15 10.65
N SER A 17 9.24 3.21 9.49
CA SER A 17 8.73 3.86 8.27
C SER A 17 9.06 3.05 7.02
N ALA A 18 8.31 3.28 5.96
CA ALA A 18 8.51 2.65 4.66
C ALA A 18 8.46 3.73 3.57
N PRO A 19 9.25 3.60 2.49
CA PRO A 19 9.25 4.59 1.43
C PRO A 19 7.95 4.52 0.61
N VAL A 20 7.54 5.68 0.11
CA VAL A 20 6.29 5.88 -0.63
C VAL A 20 6.57 6.51 -1.98
N PHE A 21 5.89 6.06 -3.02
CA PHE A 21 5.99 6.63 -4.36
C PHE A 21 4.64 6.62 -5.08
N TYR A 22 4.53 7.43 -6.13
CA TYR A 22 3.37 7.43 -7.02
C TYR A 22 3.58 6.49 -8.20
N VAL A 23 2.52 5.79 -8.58
CA VAL A 23 2.47 4.93 -9.77
C VAL A 23 1.53 5.55 -10.80
N GLU A 24 2.02 5.63 -12.03
CA GLU A 24 1.38 6.27 -13.19
C GLU A 24 1.35 5.32 -14.40
N ASN A 25 0.98 4.08 -14.16
CA ASN A 25 0.86 3.08 -15.23
C ASN A 25 -0.41 3.33 -16.07
N HIS A 26 -0.57 2.60 -17.19
CA HIS A 26 -1.69 2.75 -18.12
C HIS A 26 -3.08 2.78 -17.45
N ASN A 27 -3.32 1.93 -16.46
CA ASN A 27 -4.59 1.89 -15.73
C ASN A 27 -4.86 3.18 -14.92
N GLU A 28 -3.80 3.81 -14.41
CA GLU A 28 -3.89 5.03 -13.60
C GLU A 28 -4.10 6.25 -14.49
N LEU A 29 -3.44 6.25 -15.66
CA LEU A 29 -3.68 7.21 -16.73
C LEU A 29 -5.14 7.14 -17.21
N LYS A 30 -5.67 5.93 -17.48
CA LYS A 30 -7.09 5.74 -17.85
C LYS A 30 -8.08 6.22 -16.79
N ARG A 31 -7.76 6.04 -15.50
CA ARG A 31 -8.59 6.52 -14.38
C ARG A 31 -8.43 8.01 -14.09
N GLY A 32 -7.44 8.67 -14.69
CA GLY A 32 -7.11 10.07 -14.41
C GLY A 32 -6.63 10.33 -12.97
N LYS A 33 -6.21 9.29 -12.24
CA LYS A 33 -5.80 9.41 -10.83
C LYS A 33 -4.57 8.55 -10.55
N ARG A 34 -3.49 9.22 -10.12
CA ARG A 34 -2.26 8.58 -9.65
C ARG A 34 -2.53 7.80 -8.36
N ARG A 35 -1.87 6.66 -8.19
CA ARG A 35 -1.96 5.87 -6.94
C ARG A 35 -0.69 6.02 -6.12
N MET A 36 -0.86 6.32 -4.84
CA MET A 36 0.22 6.24 -3.86
C MET A 36 0.43 4.76 -3.48
N VAL A 37 1.68 4.29 -3.52
CA VAL A 37 2.06 2.92 -3.15
C VAL A 37 3.15 3.00 -2.09
N ILE A 38 3.00 2.18 -1.04
CA ILE A 38 3.96 2.07 0.07
C ILE A 38 4.75 0.78 -0.12
N ASN A 39 6.08 0.87 -0.09
CA ASN A 39 6.95 -0.29 -0.27
C ASN A 39 7.17 -1.04 1.05
N TYR A 40 6.36 -2.06 1.30
CA TYR A 40 6.45 -2.88 2.51
C TYR A 40 7.43 -4.05 2.44
N LYS A 41 8.26 -4.20 1.39
CA LYS A 41 9.14 -5.38 1.22
C LYS A 41 10.00 -5.68 2.45
N LYS A 42 10.77 -4.70 2.93
CA LYS A 42 11.60 -4.84 4.14
C LYS A 42 10.79 -5.12 5.40
N MET A 43 9.58 -4.56 5.50
CA MET A 43 8.71 -4.76 6.64
C MET A 43 8.15 -6.19 6.63
N ASN A 44 7.75 -6.68 5.45
CA ASN A 44 7.22 -8.03 5.27
C ASN A 44 8.27 -9.11 5.59
N GLU A 45 9.54 -8.87 5.27
CA GLU A 45 10.66 -9.77 5.63
C GLU A 45 10.81 -9.94 7.16
N ALA A 46 10.47 -8.91 7.94
CA ALA A 46 10.53 -8.94 9.39
C ALA A 46 9.26 -9.48 10.07
N THR A 47 8.18 -9.71 9.31
CA THR A 47 6.90 -10.19 9.84
C THR A 47 6.71 -11.69 9.60
N ILE A 48 6.01 -12.35 10.51
CA ILE A 48 5.61 -13.75 10.33
C ILE A 48 4.37 -13.77 9.43
N GLY A 49 4.46 -14.47 8.30
CA GLY A 49 3.34 -14.62 7.37
C GLY A 49 2.31 -15.60 7.91
N ASP A 50 1.05 -15.17 7.97
CA ASP A 50 -0.10 -16.04 8.25
C ASP A 50 -0.72 -16.50 6.91
N SER A 51 -0.24 -17.64 6.41
CA SER A 51 -0.60 -18.12 5.08
C SER A 51 -1.90 -18.93 5.08
N TYR A 52 -2.90 -18.49 4.32
CA TYR A 52 -4.09 -19.28 3.99
C TYR A 52 -4.10 -19.60 2.49
N LYS A 53 -4.44 -20.85 2.13
CA LYS A 53 -4.49 -21.28 0.73
C LYS A 53 -5.72 -20.67 0.04
N LEU A 54 -5.49 -19.67 -0.80
CA LEU A 54 -6.50 -19.18 -1.72
C LEU A 54 -6.70 -20.19 -2.85
N LEU A 55 -7.95 -20.52 -3.15
CA LEU A 55 -8.29 -21.37 -4.29
C LEU A 55 -7.85 -20.68 -5.58
N ARG A 56 -7.27 -21.45 -6.50
CA ARG A 56 -6.99 -20.96 -7.85
C ARG A 56 -8.33 -20.76 -8.55
N LYS A 57 -8.47 -19.66 -9.29
CA LYS A 57 -9.61 -19.47 -10.20
C LYS A 57 -9.45 -20.42 -11.39
N ASP A 58 -10.50 -21.16 -11.71
CA ASP A 58 -10.58 -22.04 -12.90
C ASP A 58 -10.32 -21.28 -14.20
#